data_AF-A0ABD0QBP9-F1
#
_entry.id   AF-A0ABD0QBP9-F1
#
_cell.length_a   1.000
_cell.length_b   1.000
_cell.length_c   1.000
_cell.angle_alpha   90.00
_cell.angle_beta   90.00
_cell.angle_gamma   90.00
#
_symmetry.space_group_name_H-M   'P 1'
#
loop_
_entity.id
_entity.type
_entity.pdbx_description
1 polymer ?
#
loop_
_entity_poly.entity_id
_entity_poly.type
_entity_poly.pdbx_seq_one_letter_code
_entity_poly.pdbx_strand_id
1 'polypeptide(L)' 'GKLTSQGKLLQQETFFVTEQDSGVLVFLFEQIVIFSELLRKGSSTPGYQFKKSIK' A
#
# COMPACT_ATOMS: atom_id res chain seq x y z
N GLY A 1 13.10 -5.13 -2.71
CA GLY A 1 14.02 -3.97 -2.85
C GLY A 1 13.90 -3.09 -1.63
N LYS A 2 14.91 -2.26 -1.33
CA LYS A 2 14.89 -1.37 -0.16
C LYS A 2 14.00 -0.14 -0.46
N LEU A 3 12.98 0.13 0.35
CA LEU A 3 12.07 1.27 0.18
C LEU A 3 12.80 2.62 0.14
N THR A 4 13.96 2.73 0.78
CA THR A 4 14.76 3.96 0.81
C THR A 4 15.26 4.41 -0.57
N SER A 5 15.24 3.55 -1.59
CA SER A 5 15.61 3.94 -2.95
C SER A 5 14.49 4.60 -3.75
N GLN A 6 13.27 4.68 -3.20
CA GLN A 6 12.10 5.21 -3.89
C GLN A 6 11.80 6.68 -3.57
N GLY A 7 12.67 7.32 -2.80
CA GLY A 7 12.50 8.69 -2.32
C GLY A 7 11.63 8.79 -1.06
N LYS A 8 11.16 10.00 -0.76
CA LYS A 8 10.30 10.28 0.39
C LYS A 8 8.88 9.73 0.16
N LEU A 9 8.27 9.20 1.22
CA LEU A 9 6.83 8.91 1.23
C LEU A 9 6.06 10.24 1.23
N LEU A 10 5.29 10.48 0.17
CA LEU A 10 4.49 11.67 -0.01
C LEU A 10 3.08 11.49 0.55
N GLN A 11 2.47 10.32 0.33
CA GLN A 11 1.10 10.04 0.76
C GLN A 11 0.87 8.56 1.06
N GLN A 12 -0.01 8.28 2.01
CA GLN A 12 -0.51 6.94 2.33
C GLN A 12 -2.01 7.01 2.55
N GLU A 13 -2.79 6.22 1.81
CA GLU A 13 -4.25 6.27 1.87
C GLU A 13 -4.88 4.89 1.64
N THR A 14 -6.01 4.63 2.28
CA THR A 14 -6.79 3.40 2.09
C THR A 14 -7.95 3.67 1.13
N PHE A 15 -8.01 2.89 0.06
CA PHE A 15 -9.11 2.91 -0.90
C PHE A 15 -9.89 1.61 -0.78
N PHE A 16 -11.23 1.71 -0.75
CA PHE A 16 -12.08 0.54 -0.89
C PHE A 16 -12.17 0.16 -2.37
N VAL A 17 -11.84 -1.10 -2.68
CA VAL A 17 -12.02 -1.66 -4.01
C VAL A 17 -13.35 -2.39 -4.02
N THR A 18 -14.32 -1.83 -4.74
CA THR A 18 -15.69 -2.36 -4.82
C THR A 18 -15.76 -3.74 -5.46
N GLU A 19 -14.83 -4.10 -6.34
CA GLU A 19 -14.83 -5.40 -7.03
C GLU A 19 -14.36 -6.58 -6.15
N GLN A 20 -13.64 -6.31 -5.05
CA GLN A 20 -13.06 -7.37 -4.21
C GLN A 20 -13.50 -7.28 -2.74
N ASP A 21 -14.42 -6.37 -2.40
CA ASP A 21 -14.87 -6.08 -1.03
C ASP A 21 -13.70 -5.91 -0.03
N SER A 22 -12.56 -5.47 -0.55
CA SER A 22 -11.30 -5.40 0.19
C SER A 22 -10.73 -3.97 0.16
N GLY A 23 -9.97 -3.66 1.21
CA GLY A 23 -9.26 -2.39 1.32
C GLY A 23 -7.89 -2.52 0.69
N VAL A 24 -7.58 -1.65 -0.25
CA VAL A 24 -6.25 -1.48 -0.81
C VAL A 24 -5.60 -0.27 -0.16
N LEU A 25 -4.41 -0.46 0.40
CA LEU A 25 -3.59 0.62 0.91
C LEU A 25 -2.58 1.02 -0.17
N VAL A 26 -2.58 2.31 -0.52
CA VAL A 26 -1.70 2.91 -1.52
C VAL A 26 -0.63 3.73 -0.81
N PHE A 27 0.62 3.53 -1.23
CA PHE A 27 1.76 4.33 -0.80
C PHE A 27 2.34 5.06 -2.00
N LEU A 28 2.34 6.39 -1.95
CA LEU A 28 2.94 7.26 -2.96
C LEU A 28 4.30 7.73 -2.48
N PHE A 29 5.34 7.30 -3.17
CA PHE A 29 6.68 7.85 -3.04
C PHE A 29 7.01 8.74 -4.24
N GLU A 30 8.10 9.49 -4.16
CA GLU A 30 8.58 10.33 -5.26
C GLU A 30 8.82 9.56 -6.57
N GLN A 31 9.19 8.28 -6.49
CA GLN A 31 9.56 7.47 -7.67
C GLN A 31 8.64 6.28 -7.95
N ILE A 32 7.63 6.02 -7.09
CA ILE A 32 6.79 4.83 -7.25
C ILE A 32 5.46 4.97 -6.52
N VAL A 33 4.42 4.36 -7.08
CA VAL A 33 3.16 4.08 -6.40
C VAL A 33 3.11 2.59 -6.06
N ILE A 34 2.90 2.25 -4.79
CA ILE A 34 2.76 0.86 -4.33
C ILE A 34 1.32 0.63 -3.89
N PHE A 35 0.73 -0.45 -4.40
CA PHE A 35 -0.59 -0.92 -4.01
C PHE A 35 -0.42 -2.18 -3.16
N SER A 36 -1.09 -2.23 -2.02
CA SER A 36 -1.03 -3.34 -1.08
C SER A 36 -2.40 -3.70 -0.54
N GLU A 37 -2.59 -4.95 -0.14
CA GLU A 37 -3.82 -5.42 0.50
C GLU A 37 -3.59 -5.62 2.00
N LEU A 38 -4.60 -5.32 2.80
CA LEU A 38 -4.58 -5.54 4.24
C LEU A 38 -4.79 -7.03 4.58
N LEU A 39 -3.80 -7.68 5.20
CA LEU A 39 -3.82 -9.12 5.52
C LEU A 39 -4.53 -9.45 6.84
N ARG A 40 -4.47 -8.56 7.84
CA ARG A 40 -5.00 -8.82 9.19
C ARG A 40 -5.85 -7.65 9.65
N LYS A 41 -7.16 -7.73 9.38
CA LYS A 41 -8.15 -6.82 9.97
C LYS A 41 -8.28 -7.18 11.47
N GLY A 42 -8.04 -6.22 12.37
CA GLY A 42 -8.28 -6.38 13.81
C GLY A 42 -7.05 -6.62 14.71
N SER A 43 -5.81 -6.59 14.19
CA SER A 43 -4.61 -6.54 15.04
C SER A 43 -4.17 -5.09 15.29
N SER A 44 -3.51 -4.84 16.42
CA SER A 44 -2.85 -3.56 16.72
C SER A 44 -1.74 -3.21 15.72
N THR A 45 -1.21 -4.22 15.02
CA THR A 45 -0.25 -4.09 13.93
C THR A 45 -0.81 -4.77 12.68
N PRO A 46 -1.57 -4.03 11.84
CA PRO A 46 -2.06 -4.57 10.57
C PRO A 46 -0.88 -4.92 9.65
N GLY A 47 -0.91 -6.13 9.07
CA GLY A 47 0.05 -6.56 8.05
C GLY A 47 -0.42 -6.19 6.65
N TYR A 48 0.50 -5.81 5.77
CA TYR A 48 0.21 -5.44 4.39
C TYR A 48 0.92 -6.37 3.41
N GLN A 49 0.21 -6.83 2.39
CA GLN A 49 0.78 -7.61 1.29
C GLN A 49 0.95 -6.72 0.07
N PHE A 50 2.18 -6.64 -0.43
CA PHE A 50 2.44 -6.02 -1.74
C PHE A 50 1.61 -6.72 -2.84
N LYS A 51 0.95 -5.93 -3.70
CA LYS A 51 0.21 -6.43 -4.86
C LYS A 51 0.84 -6.00 -6.17
N LYS A 52 1.02 -4.71 -6.37
CA LYS A 52 1.57 -4.14 -7.59
C LYS A 52 2.24 -2.79 -7.32
N SER A 53 3.03 -2.35 -8.27
CA SER A 53 3.56 -1.00 -8.28
C SER A 53 3.57 -0.41 -9.68
N ILE A 54 3.50 0.92 -9.74
CA ILE A 54 3.64 1.71 -10.96
C ILE A 54 4.83 2.63 -10.73
N LYS A 55 5.81 2.60 -11.64
CA LYS A 55 6.98 3.49 -11.64
C LYS A 55 6.72 4.64 -12.60
#